data_AF-A0A969ZUX9-F1
#
_entry.id   AF-A0A969ZUX9-F1
#
_cell.length_a   1.000
_cell.length_b   1.000
_cell.length_c   1.000
_cell.angle_alpha   90.00
_cell.angle_beta   90.00
_cell.angle_gamma   90.00
#
_symmetry.space_group_name_H-M   'P 1'
#
loop_
_entity.id
_entity.type
_entity.pdbx_description
1 polymer ?
#
loop_
_entity_poly.entity_id
_entity_poly.type
_entity_poly.pdbx_seq_one_letter_code
_entity_poly.pdbx_strand_id
1 'polypeptide(L)'
;MKRNLKKIISLVIALTITIAILAGCGAEAKTELAATNEQAGEPAGTILLSVNPEILVEYDNNGKVLELKAKNEDGKKVIEAMADYKGQATELVMERLVEVIYELGYLTKTIAGNERNIIIKLEKGSSYPNEAFLNNIADRVKNTVNLLGSNSATMPIKESDIGQNGYIGLEKAKEIVLTQLGMKEADFAKKDYDLDDGFYEMEFKKDGVEYEYKVNALTGKVSAVKVDVDDDYMVKNTGNKSGYIGFEKAKEIVFNRLGIKESDVRDRDYDLDDGFYEIDFEKDGIEYEYKVNAYTGEIAKEKIDKDDDWDDDDMKTIKPSAPASKPVKKDPVKTSYDDDDWDDDWDDDDDDWDDDDDDDDWDDDDDDDDDDDDDDDDD
;
A
#
# COMPACT_ATOMS: atom_id res chain seq x y z
N MET A 1 -47.70 20.34 65.72
CA MET A 1 -48.31 19.03 65.39
C MET A 1 -47.20 18.01 65.18
N LYS A 2 -47.34 16.87 65.87
CA LYS A 2 -46.83 15.50 65.65
C LYS A 2 -45.44 15.26 65.01
N ARG A 3 -44.60 14.61 65.83
CA ARG A 3 -43.45 13.73 65.53
C ARG A 3 -43.83 12.55 64.61
N ASN A 4 -42.83 11.99 63.91
CA ASN A 4 -42.52 10.55 63.66
C ASN A 4 -41.54 10.48 62.45
N LEU A 5 -40.26 10.09 62.55
CA LEU A 5 -39.61 8.82 62.89
C LEU A 5 -39.97 7.62 61.98
N LYS A 6 -38.91 6.96 61.45
CA LYS A 6 -38.78 5.62 60.79
C LYS A 6 -38.53 5.71 59.27
N LYS A 7 -37.52 5.07 58.64
CA LYS A 7 -36.72 3.86 58.97
C LYS A 7 -35.39 3.83 58.21
N ILE A 8 -34.38 3.27 58.88
CA ILE A 8 -33.11 2.74 58.37
C ILE A 8 -33.38 1.40 57.68
N ILE A 9 -32.76 1.12 56.53
CA ILE A 9 -32.41 -0.24 56.09
C ILE A 9 -31.02 -0.19 55.42
N SER A 10 -30.02 -0.64 56.18
CA SER A 10 -28.72 -1.11 55.67
C SER A 10 -28.93 -2.42 54.91
N LEU A 11 -28.20 -2.63 53.81
CA LEU A 11 -27.90 -3.97 53.31
C LEU A 11 -26.42 -4.05 52.96
N VAL A 12 -25.64 -4.49 53.95
CA VAL A 12 -24.28 -5.00 53.80
C VAL A 12 -24.43 -6.50 53.57
N ILE A 13 -24.04 -7.01 52.40
CA ILE A 13 -23.89 -8.46 52.19
C ILE A 13 -22.40 -8.76 52.31
N ALA A 14 -21.98 -9.07 53.53
CA ALA A 14 -20.75 -9.79 53.80
C ALA A 14 -21.08 -11.28 53.74
N LEU A 15 -20.61 -11.97 52.71
CA LEU A 15 -20.68 -13.43 52.65
C LEU A 15 -19.31 -14.01 53.04
N THR A 16 -19.15 -14.26 54.35
CA THR A 16 -18.09 -15.10 54.87
C THR A 16 -18.46 -16.56 54.65
N ILE A 17 -17.70 -17.28 53.82
CA ILE A 17 -17.72 -18.73 53.77
C ILE A 17 -16.41 -19.23 54.36
N THR A 18 -16.49 -19.70 55.60
CA THR A 18 -15.51 -20.59 56.22
C THR A 18 -15.82 -22.02 55.77
N ILE A 19 -14.89 -22.67 55.07
CA ILE A 19 -14.89 -24.12 54.90
C ILE A 19 -13.61 -24.67 55.51
N ALA A 20 -13.80 -25.50 56.54
CA ALA A 20 -12.77 -26.23 57.24
C ALA A 20 -12.29 -27.43 56.39
N ILE A 21 -10.98 -27.66 56.46
CA ILE A 21 -10.22 -28.72 55.80
C ILE A 21 -10.60 -30.09 56.40
N LEU A 22 -10.89 -31.07 55.55
CA LEU A 22 -10.79 -32.49 55.87
C LEU A 22 -9.86 -33.15 54.85
N ALA A 23 -8.82 -33.80 55.38
CA ALA A 23 -7.76 -34.44 54.63
C ALA A 23 -8.25 -35.67 53.84
N GLY A 24 -7.82 -35.76 52.59
CA GLY A 24 -7.92 -36.94 51.74
C GLY A 24 -6.68 -37.05 50.87
N CYS A 25 -5.83 -38.03 51.17
CA CYS A 25 -4.61 -38.38 50.43
C CYS A 25 -5.00 -39.16 49.17
N GLY A 26 -4.52 -38.74 47.99
CA GLY A 26 -4.73 -39.45 46.74
C GLY A 26 -4.32 -38.61 45.54
N ALA A 27 -3.26 -39.03 44.86
CA ALA A 27 -2.71 -38.38 43.68
C ALA A 27 -3.68 -38.47 42.49
N GLU A 28 -3.86 -37.35 41.79
CA GLU A 28 -3.94 -37.22 40.32
C GLU A 28 -4.20 -35.75 39.98
N ALA A 29 -3.18 -35.09 39.41
CA ALA A 29 -3.25 -33.70 39.01
C ALA A 29 -4.12 -33.53 37.76
N LYS A 30 -5.39 -33.17 37.96
CA LYS A 30 -6.19 -32.47 36.96
C LYS A 30 -5.97 -30.97 37.14
N THR A 31 -5.22 -30.38 36.23
CA THR A 31 -5.04 -28.94 36.12
C THR A 31 -6.36 -28.33 35.64
N GLU A 32 -7.19 -27.85 36.56
CA GLU A 32 -8.26 -26.89 36.24
C GLU A 32 -7.57 -25.57 35.84
N LEU A 33 -7.72 -25.18 34.57
CA LEU A 33 -7.38 -23.83 34.13
C LEU A 33 -8.29 -22.86 34.87
N ALA A 34 -7.74 -22.16 35.85
CA ALA A 34 -8.35 -20.95 36.36
C ALA A 34 -8.43 -19.95 35.20
N ALA A 35 -9.65 -19.60 34.80
CA ALA A 35 -9.89 -18.42 33.98
C ALA A 35 -9.46 -17.20 34.81
N THR A 36 -8.21 -16.78 34.62
CA THR A 36 -7.76 -15.46 35.06
C THR A 36 -8.55 -14.47 34.23
N ASN A 37 -9.46 -13.77 34.89
CA ASN A 37 -10.05 -12.55 34.38
C ASN A 37 -8.87 -11.57 34.21
N GLU A 38 -8.23 -11.56 33.03
CA GLU A 38 -7.14 -10.62 32.72
C GLU A 38 -7.77 -9.23 32.71
N GLN A 39 -7.71 -8.57 33.86
CA GLN A 39 -7.99 -7.17 33.98
C GLN A 39 -7.01 -6.45 33.05
N ALA A 40 -7.54 -5.79 32.01
CA ALA A 40 -6.74 -5.12 31.00
C ALA A 40 -5.63 -4.30 31.67
N GLY A 41 -4.38 -4.56 31.30
CA GLY A 41 -3.22 -3.87 31.86
C GLY A 41 -3.35 -2.36 31.68
N GLU A 42 -2.78 -1.58 32.61
CA GLU A 42 -2.77 -0.12 32.45
C GLU A 42 -2.03 0.27 31.16
N PRO A 43 -2.56 1.23 30.37
CA PRO A 43 -1.96 1.63 29.11
C PRO A 43 -0.60 2.26 29.34
N ALA A 44 0.41 1.72 28.67
CA ALA A 44 1.78 2.24 28.69
C ALA A 44 2.07 3.15 27.51
N GLY A 45 1.38 2.97 26.39
CA GLY A 45 1.63 3.79 25.21
C GLY A 45 0.82 3.40 23.99
N THR A 46 1.15 4.06 22.88
CA THR A 46 0.53 3.86 21.57
C THR A 46 1.58 3.92 20.47
N ILE A 47 1.53 2.95 19.56
CA ILE A 47 2.30 2.95 18.31
C ILE A 47 1.38 3.35 17.17
N LEU A 48 1.82 4.27 16.33
CA LEU A 48 1.26 4.52 15.02
C LEU A 48 1.93 3.60 13.98
N LEU A 49 1.12 2.79 13.31
CA LEU A 49 1.46 2.12 12.06
C LEU A 49 0.92 2.96 10.90
N SER A 50 1.79 3.47 10.04
CA SER A 50 1.43 4.34 8.92
C SER A 50 2.02 3.81 7.61
N VAL A 51 1.11 3.40 6.73
CA VAL A 51 1.36 2.98 5.35
C VAL A 51 0.40 3.71 4.38
N ASN A 52 -0.80 4.08 4.88
CA ASN A 52 -2.05 4.33 4.17
C ASN A 52 -2.71 3.00 3.76
N PRO A 53 -3.06 2.17 4.76
CA PRO A 53 -3.81 2.49 6.00
C PRO A 53 -3.00 3.08 7.18
N GLU A 54 -3.69 3.76 8.11
CA GLU A 54 -3.11 4.32 9.35
C GLU A 54 -3.86 3.82 10.59
N ILE A 55 -3.13 3.22 11.53
CA ILE A 55 -3.68 2.51 12.69
C ILE A 55 -2.87 2.85 13.94
N LEU A 56 -3.55 3.19 15.03
CA LEU A 56 -2.97 3.29 16.37
C LEU A 56 -3.12 1.96 17.10
N VAL A 57 -2.02 1.48 17.69
CA VAL A 57 -1.93 0.26 18.49
C VAL A 57 -1.62 0.64 19.93
N GLU A 58 -2.63 0.59 20.78
CA GLU A 58 -2.50 0.87 22.22
C GLU A 58 -2.02 -0.40 22.95
N TYR A 59 -1.04 -0.26 23.84
CA TYR A 59 -0.41 -1.39 24.52
C TYR A 59 -0.17 -1.12 26.02
N ASP A 60 -0.04 -2.19 26.81
CA ASP A 60 0.20 -2.15 28.26
C ASP A 60 1.70 -2.14 28.62
N ASN A 61 2.02 -2.08 29.92
CA ASN A 61 3.41 -2.07 30.40
C ASN A 61 4.21 -3.33 30.06
N ASN A 62 3.55 -4.43 29.67
CA ASN A 62 4.19 -5.68 29.23
C ASN A 62 4.32 -5.76 27.70
N GLY A 63 3.92 -4.72 26.97
CA GLY A 63 3.89 -4.71 25.51
C GLY A 63 2.77 -5.57 24.91
N LYS A 64 1.69 -5.84 25.66
CA LYS A 64 0.49 -6.51 25.16
C LYS A 64 -0.50 -5.49 24.59
N VAL A 65 -1.15 -5.80 23.48
CA VAL A 65 -2.12 -4.91 22.82
C VAL A 65 -3.42 -4.82 23.62
N LEU A 66 -3.90 -3.60 23.84
CA LEU A 66 -5.16 -3.28 24.49
C LEU A 66 -6.24 -2.94 23.47
N GLU A 67 -5.88 -2.13 22.46
CA GLU A 67 -6.83 -1.59 21.48
C GLU A 67 -6.15 -1.27 20.14
N LEU A 68 -6.93 -1.38 19.05
CA LEU A 68 -6.58 -0.90 17.73
C LEU A 68 -7.56 0.21 17.35
N LYS A 69 -7.06 1.37 16.91
CA LYS A 69 -7.89 2.51 16.49
C LYS A 69 -7.51 2.93 15.07
N ALA A 70 -8.46 2.93 14.16
CA ALA A 70 -8.24 3.43 12.81
C ALA A 70 -8.06 4.97 12.82
N LYS A 71 -7.11 5.48 12.03
CA LYS A 71 -6.92 6.91 11.80
C LYS A 71 -7.49 7.37 10.45
N ASN A 72 -7.74 6.42 9.54
CA ASN A 72 -8.40 6.66 8.26
C ASN A 72 -9.32 5.48 7.88
N GLU A 73 -10.10 5.61 6.81
CA GLU A 73 -11.05 4.58 6.37
C GLU A 73 -10.36 3.26 6.00
N ASP A 74 -9.18 3.31 5.39
CA ASP A 74 -8.42 2.11 5.07
C ASP A 74 -7.95 1.37 6.33
N GLY A 75 -7.59 2.10 7.40
CA GLY A 75 -7.27 1.51 8.70
C GLY A 75 -8.45 0.79 9.34
N LYS A 76 -9.70 1.25 9.09
CA LYS A 76 -10.90 0.54 9.56
C LYS A 76 -11.03 -0.82 8.88
N LYS A 77 -10.87 -0.86 7.55
CA LYS A 77 -10.95 -2.11 6.77
C LYS A 77 -9.93 -3.15 7.23
N VAL A 78 -8.71 -2.72 7.55
CA VAL A 78 -7.69 -3.60 8.13
C VAL A 78 -8.12 -4.13 9.49
N ILE A 79 -8.59 -3.26 10.40
CA ILE A 79 -9.02 -3.67 11.75
C ILE A 79 -10.22 -4.61 11.71
N GLU A 80 -11.15 -4.43 10.77
CA GLU A 80 -12.30 -5.34 10.58
C GLU A 80 -11.88 -6.78 10.23
N ALA A 81 -10.72 -6.96 9.60
CA ALA A 81 -10.13 -8.27 9.31
C ALA A 81 -9.28 -8.84 10.46
N MET A 82 -9.15 -8.12 11.58
CA MET A 82 -8.41 -8.57 12.75
C MET A 82 -9.33 -9.25 13.78
N ALA A 83 -8.95 -10.45 14.23
CA ALA A 83 -9.62 -11.17 15.31
C ALA A 83 -8.64 -11.43 16.47
N ASP A 84 -9.18 -11.53 17.69
CA ASP A 84 -8.47 -12.01 18.90
C ASP A 84 -7.13 -11.33 19.24
N TYR A 85 -6.92 -10.08 18.81
CA TYR A 85 -5.65 -9.35 18.99
C TYR A 85 -5.42 -8.85 20.42
N LYS A 86 -6.47 -8.69 21.24
CA LYS A 86 -6.36 -8.13 22.59
C LYS A 86 -5.59 -9.07 23.52
N GLY A 87 -4.63 -8.53 24.26
CA GLY A 87 -3.74 -9.27 25.16
C GLY A 87 -2.57 -9.95 24.47
N GLN A 88 -2.48 -9.92 23.13
CA GLN A 88 -1.35 -10.47 22.39
C GLN A 88 -0.15 -9.53 22.41
N ALA A 89 1.05 -10.08 22.24
CA ALA A 89 2.27 -9.27 22.12
C ALA A 89 2.17 -8.33 20.93
N THR A 90 2.54 -7.06 21.12
CA THR A 90 2.48 -6.01 20.09
C THR A 90 3.25 -6.41 18.84
N GLU A 91 4.40 -7.07 18.99
CA GLU A 91 5.19 -7.63 17.89
C GLU A 91 4.37 -8.55 16.97
N LEU A 92 3.55 -9.45 17.55
CA LEU A 92 2.72 -10.40 16.79
C LEU A 92 1.54 -9.71 16.13
N VAL A 93 0.91 -8.75 16.82
CA VAL A 93 -0.21 -7.99 16.26
C VAL A 93 0.26 -7.11 15.11
N MET A 94 1.44 -6.49 15.21
CA MET A 94 2.03 -5.68 14.14
C MET A 94 2.39 -6.51 12.91
N GLU A 95 2.91 -7.73 13.09
CA GLU A 95 3.09 -8.69 11.98
C GLU A 95 1.76 -8.96 11.29
N ARG A 96 0.73 -9.36 12.05
CA ARG A 96 -0.57 -9.68 11.48
C ARG A 96 -1.22 -8.48 10.79
N LEU A 97 -1.09 -7.27 11.36
CA LEU A 97 -1.55 -6.04 10.72
C LEU A 97 -0.89 -5.86 9.34
N VAL A 98 0.43 -6.03 9.24
CA VAL A 98 1.16 -5.89 7.98
C VAL A 98 0.77 -6.96 6.96
N GLU A 99 0.52 -8.20 7.39
CA GLU A 99 -0.03 -9.25 6.52
C GLU A 99 -1.40 -8.86 5.97
N VAL A 100 -2.31 -8.36 6.81
CA VAL A 100 -3.64 -7.89 6.35
C VAL A 100 -3.51 -6.71 5.38
N ILE A 101 -2.61 -5.77 5.67
CA ILE A 101 -2.32 -4.62 4.79
C ILE A 101 -1.85 -5.11 3.41
N TYR A 102 -1.01 -6.15 3.37
CA TYR A 102 -0.58 -6.78 2.13
C TYR A 102 -1.72 -7.52 1.42
N GLU A 103 -2.49 -8.34 2.14
CA GLU A 103 -3.65 -9.10 1.63
C GLU A 103 -4.69 -8.17 0.96
N LEU A 104 -4.87 -6.97 1.51
CA LEU A 104 -5.78 -5.94 0.98
C LEU A 104 -5.14 -5.06 -0.13
N GLY A 105 -3.91 -5.34 -0.54
CA GLY A 105 -3.25 -4.67 -1.67
C GLY A 105 -2.74 -3.26 -1.37
N TYR A 106 -2.55 -2.89 -0.08
CA TYR A 106 -2.08 -1.56 0.27
C TYR A 106 -0.56 -1.40 0.16
N LEU A 107 0.22 -2.47 0.36
CA LEU A 107 1.69 -2.43 0.17
C LEU A 107 2.09 -2.35 -1.30
N THR A 108 1.26 -2.87 -2.21
CA THR A 108 1.53 -2.84 -3.66
C THR A 108 1.24 -1.48 -4.29
N LYS A 109 0.68 -0.52 -3.54
CA LYS A 109 0.49 0.85 -4.02
C LYS A 109 1.84 1.56 -4.01
N THR A 110 2.20 2.20 -5.11
CA THR A 110 3.47 2.89 -5.24
C THR A 110 3.35 4.39 -5.00
N ILE A 111 4.48 5.01 -4.64
CA ILE A 111 4.76 6.44 -4.77
C ILE A 111 5.99 6.52 -5.63
N ALA A 112 5.86 7.19 -6.77
CA ALA A 112 6.93 7.30 -7.74
C ALA A 112 7.58 5.94 -8.10
N GLY A 113 6.75 4.94 -8.44
CA GLY A 113 7.22 3.59 -8.79
C GLY A 113 7.78 2.74 -7.64
N ASN A 114 7.84 3.25 -6.41
CA ASN A 114 8.35 2.53 -5.24
C ASN A 114 7.21 2.18 -4.29
N GLU A 115 7.20 0.96 -3.73
CA GLU A 115 6.25 0.56 -2.70
C GLU A 115 6.34 1.48 -1.47
N ARG A 116 5.21 1.67 -0.78
CA ARG A 116 5.15 2.60 0.35
C ARG A 116 6.03 2.15 1.51
N ASN A 117 6.66 3.11 2.18
CA ASN A 117 7.32 2.86 3.46
C ASN A 117 6.29 2.44 4.52
N ILE A 118 6.74 1.60 5.46
CA ILE A 118 5.99 1.21 6.66
C ILE A 118 6.58 1.97 7.84
N ILE A 119 5.91 3.05 8.23
CA ILE A 119 6.31 3.87 9.36
C ILE A 119 5.77 3.25 10.65
N ILE A 120 6.65 3.02 11.62
CA ILE A 120 6.31 2.53 12.96
C ILE A 120 6.77 3.57 13.96
N LYS A 121 5.85 4.42 14.40
CA LYS A 121 6.15 5.59 15.24
C LYS A 121 5.58 5.42 16.64
N LEU A 122 6.40 5.67 17.64
CA LEU A 122 5.91 5.79 19.01
C LEU A 122 5.22 7.15 19.21
N GLU A 123 3.98 7.17 19.68
CA GLU A 123 3.26 8.42 19.92
C GLU A 123 3.76 9.13 21.19
N LYS A 124 3.72 10.46 21.20
CA LYS A 124 4.19 11.28 22.32
C LYS A 124 3.48 10.89 23.62
N GLY A 125 4.27 10.69 24.68
CA GLY A 125 3.77 10.29 26.01
C GLY A 125 3.71 8.77 26.22
N SER A 126 4.00 7.98 25.19
CA SER A 126 4.13 6.53 25.32
C SER A 126 5.46 6.15 25.98
N SER A 127 5.43 5.09 26.77
CA SER A 127 6.63 4.50 27.40
C SER A 127 7.02 3.21 26.71
N TYR A 128 8.33 2.96 26.59
CA TYR A 128 8.86 1.69 26.12
C TYR A 128 8.68 0.61 27.21
N PRO A 129 8.05 -0.54 26.92
CA PRO A 129 8.07 -1.71 27.81
C PRO A 129 9.50 -2.19 28.12
N ASN A 130 10.40 -2.08 27.15
CA ASN A 130 11.85 -2.31 27.28
C ASN A 130 12.61 -1.60 26.15
N GLU A 131 13.93 -1.44 26.28
CA GLU A 131 14.78 -0.71 25.32
C GLU A 131 14.77 -1.28 23.89
N ALA A 132 14.51 -2.58 23.73
CA ALA A 132 14.47 -3.26 22.44
C ALA A 132 13.08 -3.23 21.78
N PHE A 133 12.03 -2.80 22.48
CA PHE A 133 10.64 -2.99 22.08
C PHE A 133 10.33 -2.52 20.66
N LEU A 134 10.64 -1.26 20.32
CA LEU A 134 10.36 -0.72 18.99
C LEU A 134 11.23 -1.37 17.91
N ASN A 135 12.48 -1.73 18.24
CA ASN A 135 13.37 -2.39 17.29
C ASN A 135 12.91 -3.83 17.01
N ASN A 136 12.46 -4.58 18.03
CA ASN A 136 11.92 -5.92 17.83
C ASN A 136 10.66 -5.91 16.94
N ILE A 137 9.78 -4.93 17.15
CA ILE A 137 8.60 -4.73 16.30
C ILE A 137 9.06 -4.45 14.86
N ALA A 138 9.99 -3.53 14.67
CA ALA A 138 10.51 -3.19 13.34
C ALA A 138 11.21 -4.37 12.66
N ASP A 139 12.02 -5.13 13.38
CA ASP A 139 12.71 -6.32 12.85
C ASP A 139 11.73 -7.41 12.46
N ARG A 140 10.69 -7.64 13.28
CA ARG A 140 9.63 -8.60 12.95
C ARG A 140 8.87 -8.15 11.71
N VAL A 141 8.40 -6.90 11.67
CA VAL A 141 7.69 -6.35 10.50
C VAL A 141 8.56 -6.43 9.24
N LYS A 142 9.84 -6.07 9.32
CA LYS A 142 10.78 -6.19 8.21
C LYS A 142 10.91 -7.63 7.72
N ASN A 143 11.00 -8.60 8.63
CA ASN A 143 11.03 -10.01 8.25
C ASN A 143 9.73 -10.45 7.58
N THR A 144 8.57 -10.02 8.07
CA THR A 144 7.25 -10.29 7.46
C THR A 144 7.21 -9.73 6.03
N VAL A 145 7.59 -8.47 5.82
CA VAL A 145 7.62 -7.83 4.50
C VAL A 145 8.50 -8.60 3.52
N ASN A 146 9.71 -9.00 3.96
CA ASN A 146 10.62 -9.80 3.13
C ASN A 146 10.01 -11.17 2.76
N LEU A 147 9.29 -11.81 3.69
CA LEU A 147 8.63 -13.10 3.44
C LEU A 147 7.43 -12.97 2.48
N LEU A 148 6.79 -11.81 2.46
CA LEU A 148 5.71 -11.47 1.53
C LEU A 148 6.23 -11.05 0.14
N GLY A 149 7.55 -10.90 -0.02
CA GLY A 149 8.17 -10.47 -1.29
C GLY A 149 7.92 -8.99 -1.63
N SER A 150 7.55 -8.18 -0.64
CA SER A 150 7.34 -6.73 -0.79
C SER A 150 8.66 -5.98 -0.60
N ASN A 151 8.82 -4.89 -1.35
CA ASN A 151 9.97 -3.98 -1.28
C ASN A 151 9.76 -2.81 -0.31
N SER A 152 8.60 -2.73 0.36
CA SER A 152 8.30 -1.70 1.36
C SER A 152 9.39 -1.60 2.43
N ALA A 153 9.95 -0.41 2.63
CA ALA A 153 10.93 -0.20 3.68
C ALA A 153 10.27 -0.04 5.06
N THR A 154 10.72 -0.79 6.06
CA THR A 154 10.27 -0.61 7.45
C THR A 154 11.09 0.47 8.16
N MET A 155 10.41 1.50 8.66
CA MET A 155 11.05 2.67 9.28
C MET A 155 10.52 2.92 10.69
N PRO A 156 11.25 2.49 11.74
CA PRO A 156 10.93 2.88 13.10
C PRO A 156 11.27 4.36 13.34
N ILE A 157 10.36 5.09 13.97
CA ILE A 157 10.55 6.48 14.43
C ILE A 157 10.65 6.46 15.95
N LYS A 158 11.84 6.75 16.45
CA LYS A 158 12.16 6.76 17.88
C LYS A 158 11.81 8.12 18.48
N GLU A 159 11.75 8.19 19.81
CA GLU A 159 11.54 9.45 20.51
C GLU A 159 12.61 10.52 20.14
N SER A 160 13.86 10.09 19.88
CA SER A 160 14.94 10.98 19.42
C SER A 160 14.68 11.62 18.06
N ASP A 161 13.81 11.01 17.25
CA ASP A 161 13.46 11.47 15.91
C ASP A 161 12.24 12.41 15.96
N ILE A 162 11.67 12.64 17.14
CA ILE A 162 10.44 13.42 17.35
C ILE A 162 10.78 14.72 18.09
N GLY A 163 10.37 15.84 17.52
CA GLY A 163 10.50 17.16 18.14
C GLY A 163 9.59 17.33 19.36
N GLN A 164 9.83 18.38 20.15
CA GLN A 164 9.04 18.68 21.35
C GLN A 164 7.54 18.91 21.06
N ASN A 165 7.21 19.30 19.84
CA ASN A 165 5.84 19.44 19.32
C ASN A 165 5.16 18.09 19.01
N GLY A 166 5.87 16.96 19.06
CA GLY A 166 5.35 15.63 18.71
C GLY A 166 5.45 15.29 17.22
N TYR A 167 6.08 16.16 16.43
CA TYR A 167 6.29 15.96 15.00
C TYR A 167 7.59 15.22 14.75
N ILE A 168 7.61 14.40 13.69
CA ILE A 168 8.82 13.83 13.12
C ILE A 168 9.76 14.98 12.77
N GLY A 169 11.00 14.95 13.24
CA GLY A 169 11.98 16.00 12.96
C GLY A 169 12.41 16.02 11.49
N LEU A 170 12.87 17.18 11.03
CA LEU A 170 13.18 17.41 9.62
C LEU A 170 14.17 16.38 9.03
N GLU A 171 15.26 16.06 9.74
CA GLU A 171 16.25 15.09 9.26
C GLU A 171 15.65 13.69 9.09
N LYS A 172 14.74 13.28 9.98
CA LYS A 172 14.04 12.01 9.84
C LYS A 172 13.03 12.05 8.68
N ALA A 173 12.36 13.18 8.47
CA ALA A 173 11.46 13.35 7.34
C ALA A 173 12.21 13.28 5.99
N LYS A 174 13.43 13.82 5.90
CA LYS A 174 14.30 13.66 4.71
C LYS A 174 14.68 12.20 4.48
N GLU A 175 15.06 11.48 5.54
CA GLU A 175 15.35 10.03 5.46
C GLU A 175 14.14 9.25 4.95
N ILE A 176 12.92 9.60 5.39
CA ILE A 176 11.68 8.98 4.92
C ILE A 176 11.50 9.19 3.42
N VAL A 177 11.69 10.41 2.90
CA VAL A 177 11.57 10.71 1.47
C VAL A 177 12.63 9.95 0.66
N LEU A 178 13.90 10.02 1.09
CA LEU A 178 14.98 9.31 0.41
C LEU A 178 14.70 7.80 0.35
N THR A 179 14.28 7.22 1.47
CA THR A 179 13.94 5.79 1.55
C THR A 179 12.76 5.45 0.63
N GLN A 180 11.71 6.30 0.61
CA GLN A 180 10.54 6.11 -0.25
C GLN A 180 10.93 6.07 -1.73
N LEU A 181 11.98 6.77 -2.12
CA LEU A 181 12.43 6.88 -3.50
C LEU A 181 13.58 5.94 -3.84
N GLY A 182 13.97 5.05 -2.92
CA GLY A 182 15.13 4.17 -3.09
C GLY A 182 16.46 4.93 -3.22
N MET A 183 16.53 6.15 -2.72
CA MET A 183 17.70 7.02 -2.78
C MET A 183 18.51 6.95 -1.49
N LYS A 184 19.84 7.06 -1.62
CA LYS A 184 20.75 7.16 -0.45
C LYS A 184 20.98 8.59 -0.01
N GLU A 185 20.99 9.52 -0.97
CA GLU A 185 21.26 10.94 -0.77
C GLU A 185 20.58 11.75 -1.88
N ALA A 186 20.31 13.02 -1.59
CA ALA A 186 19.83 14.02 -2.53
C ALA A 186 20.25 15.42 -2.08
N ASP A 187 20.38 16.34 -3.03
CA ASP A 187 20.66 17.75 -2.76
C ASP A 187 19.37 18.49 -2.44
N PHE A 188 18.96 18.42 -1.16
CA PHE A 188 17.83 19.17 -0.64
C PHE A 188 18.09 20.68 -0.73
N ALA A 189 17.16 21.41 -1.35
CA ALA A 189 17.24 22.86 -1.42
C ALA A 189 17.30 23.41 0.02
N LYS A 190 18.24 24.33 0.28
CA LYS A 190 18.38 25.00 1.59
C LYS A 190 17.20 25.93 1.83
N LYS A 191 16.05 25.38 2.19
CA LYS A 191 14.96 26.09 2.87
C LYS A 191 14.78 25.47 4.24
N ASP A 192 14.48 26.33 5.21
CA ASP A 192 13.75 25.90 6.39
C ASP A 192 12.43 25.37 5.85
N TYR A 193 12.31 24.04 5.74
CA TYR A 193 11.07 23.41 5.36
C TYR A 193 10.07 23.67 6.48
N ASP A 194 9.42 24.83 6.38
CA ASP A 194 8.44 25.26 7.35
C ASP A 194 7.31 24.23 7.36
N LEU A 195 6.89 23.88 8.58
CA LEU A 195 5.73 23.04 8.79
C LEU A 195 4.48 23.85 8.47
N ASP A 196 4.00 23.76 7.24
CA ASP A 196 2.71 24.33 6.84
C ASP A 196 1.63 23.26 6.91
N ASP A 197 0.54 23.56 7.62
CA ASP A 197 -0.58 22.64 7.87
C ASP A 197 -0.18 21.22 8.35
N GLY A 198 0.97 21.10 9.01
CA GLY A 198 1.50 19.83 9.52
C GLY A 198 2.24 18.97 8.49
N PHE A 199 2.65 19.55 7.36
CA PHE A 199 3.44 18.89 6.32
C PHE A 199 4.81 19.56 6.17
N TYR A 200 5.83 18.74 5.89
CA TYR A 200 7.07 19.21 5.30
C TYR A 200 6.93 19.20 3.78
N GLU A 201 7.10 20.35 3.13
CA GLU A 201 7.17 20.44 1.67
C GLU A 201 8.64 20.43 1.24
N MET A 202 9.13 19.28 0.79
CA MET A 202 10.52 19.06 0.45
C MET A 202 10.76 19.20 -1.04
N GLU A 203 11.63 20.14 -1.39
CA GLU A 203 12.16 20.33 -2.74
C GLU A 203 13.64 19.90 -2.78
N PHE A 204 14.00 19.04 -3.72
CA PHE A 204 15.39 18.65 -3.94
C PHE A 204 15.66 18.38 -5.42
N LYS A 205 16.92 18.54 -5.83
CA LYS A 205 17.33 18.23 -7.20
C LYS A 205 18.11 16.92 -7.24
N LYS A 206 17.86 16.12 -8.26
CA LYS A 206 18.69 14.96 -8.60
C LYS A 206 18.73 14.75 -10.11
N ASP A 207 19.93 14.61 -10.66
CA ASP A 207 20.15 14.38 -12.10
C ASP A 207 19.46 15.42 -13.00
N GLY A 208 19.42 16.68 -12.54
CA GLY A 208 18.76 17.79 -13.25
C GLY A 208 17.24 17.88 -13.08
N VAL A 209 16.63 16.99 -12.29
CA VAL A 209 15.18 16.91 -12.03
C VAL A 209 14.86 17.55 -10.68
N GLU A 210 13.88 18.45 -10.63
CA GLU A 210 13.34 19.01 -9.38
C GLU A 210 12.20 18.13 -8.86
N TYR A 211 12.33 17.68 -7.61
CA TYR A 211 11.35 16.83 -6.95
C TYR A 211 10.68 17.60 -5.83
N GLU A 212 9.34 17.67 -5.83
CA GLU A 212 8.55 18.21 -4.73
C GLU A 212 7.72 17.11 -4.05
N TYR A 213 7.99 16.89 -2.76
CA TYR A 213 7.32 15.88 -1.94
C TYR A 213 6.78 16.48 -0.65
N LYS A 214 5.57 16.06 -0.26
CA LYS A 214 4.99 16.36 1.05
C LYS A 214 5.17 15.18 1.99
N VAL A 215 5.63 15.46 3.21
CA VAL A 215 5.70 14.49 4.31
C VAL A 215 4.80 14.95 5.43
N ASN A 216 3.80 14.15 5.79
CA ASN A 216 2.99 14.43 6.96
C ASN A 216 3.86 14.30 8.23
N ALA A 217 4.01 15.38 8.99
CA ALA A 217 4.93 15.42 10.12
C ALA A 217 4.44 14.61 11.33
N LEU A 218 3.15 14.26 11.38
CA LEU A 218 2.60 13.38 12.43
C LEU A 218 2.75 11.91 12.07
N THR A 219 2.54 11.55 10.80
CA THR A 219 2.41 10.15 10.38
C THR A 219 3.54 9.63 9.52
N GLY A 220 4.41 10.50 9.01
CA GLY A 220 5.48 10.16 8.08
C GLY A 220 4.98 9.78 6.68
N LYS A 221 3.68 9.93 6.42
CA LYS A 221 3.09 9.64 5.10
C LYS A 221 3.69 10.57 4.05
N VAL A 222 4.21 9.99 2.98
CA VAL A 222 4.73 10.71 1.81
C VAL A 222 3.64 10.84 0.76
N SER A 223 3.58 11.98 0.10
CA SER A 223 2.79 12.24 -1.12
C SER A 223 3.64 13.03 -2.11
N ALA A 224 3.67 12.60 -3.38
CA ALA A 224 4.25 13.39 -4.45
C ALA A 224 3.36 14.60 -4.75
N VAL A 225 3.96 15.77 -5.00
CA VAL A 225 3.22 17.02 -5.25
C VAL A 225 3.40 17.47 -6.69
N LYS A 226 4.65 17.67 -7.12
CA LYS A 226 5.02 18.04 -8.49
C LYS A 226 6.45 17.58 -8.80
N VAL A 227 6.71 17.29 -10.07
CA VAL A 227 8.06 17.15 -10.61
C VAL A 227 8.13 18.12 -11.79
N ASP A 228 8.80 19.25 -11.59
CA ASP A 228 9.05 20.23 -12.65
C ASP A 228 10.44 19.95 -13.25
N VAL A 229 10.56 19.99 -14.58
CA VAL A 229 11.84 19.81 -15.28
C VAL A 229 12.13 21.07 -16.08
N ASP A 230 13.31 21.64 -15.87
CA ASP A 230 13.76 22.85 -16.55
C ASP A 230 14.07 22.51 -18.03
N ASP A 231 13.28 23.09 -18.94
CA ASP A 231 13.34 22.82 -20.38
C ASP A 231 14.68 23.22 -21.04
N ASP A 232 15.51 24.03 -20.37
CA ASP A 232 16.75 24.58 -20.93
C ASP A 232 17.99 23.65 -20.75
N TYR A 233 17.83 22.52 -20.04
CA TYR A 233 18.90 21.50 -19.89
C TYR A 233 18.94 20.48 -21.06
N MET A 234 18.36 20.82 -22.22
CA MET A 234 17.92 19.88 -23.25
C MET A 234 18.77 19.79 -24.53
N VAL A 235 20.08 20.08 -24.49
CA VAL A 235 20.93 19.93 -25.70
C VAL A 235 22.21 19.13 -25.43
N LYS A 236 22.06 17.79 -25.48
CA LYS A 236 22.92 16.81 -26.19
C LYS A 236 22.86 15.42 -25.51
N ASN A 237 21.81 14.65 -25.79
CA ASN A 237 22.00 13.26 -26.20
C ASN A 237 20.70 12.67 -26.73
N THR A 238 20.75 12.15 -27.95
CA THR A 238 19.81 11.16 -28.47
C THR A 238 19.94 9.88 -27.62
N GLY A 239 18.89 9.53 -26.88
CA GLY A 239 18.79 8.34 -26.02
C GLY A 239 18.90 8.67 -24.53
N ASN A 240 17.80 8.50 -23.79
CA ASN A 240 17.52 8.96 -22.42
C ASN A 240 17.29 10.47 -22.28
N LYS A 241 16.01 10.86 -22.34
CA LYS A 241 15.50 12.14 -21.83
C LYS A 241 15.69 12.16 -20.31
N SER A 242 16.74 12.86 -19.88
CA SER A 242 17.14 13.10 -18.49
C SER A 242 16.03 13.84 -17.76
N GLY A 243 15.29 13.17 -16.87
CA GLY A 243 14.02 13.67 -16.34
C GLY A 243 13.04 12.57 -16.04
N TYR A 244 12.96 11.62 -16.97
CA TYR A 244 11.99 10.56 -16.90
C TYR A 244 12.53 9.33 -16.18
N ILE A 245 11.63 8.59 -15.54
CA ILE A 245 11.91 7.27 -14.98
C ILE A 245 12.44 6.30 -16.06
N GLY A 246 12.20 6.61 -17.34
CA GLY A 246 12.59 5.80 -18.48
C GLY A 246 11.51 4.78 -18.81
N PHE A 247 11.39 4.47 -20.10
CA PHE A 247 10.37 3.57 -20.62
C PHE A 247 10.41 2.18 -19.95
N GLU A 248 11.61 1.62 -19.80
CA GLU A 248 11.80 0.32 -19.13
C GLU A 248 11.32 0.33 -17.68
N LYS A 249 11.48 1.45 -16.97
CA LYS A 249 11.00 1.56 -15.59
C LYS A 249 9.48 1.69 -15.53
N ALA A 250 8.89 2.44 -16.45
CA ALA A 250 7.43 2.56 -16.56
C ALA A 250 6.78 1.20 -16.87
N LYS A 251 7.36 0.46 -17.82
CA LYS A 251 6.97 -0.92 -18.15
C LYS A 251 7.11 -1.85 -16.94
N GLU A 252 8.24 -1.79 -16.23
CA GLU A 252 8.45 -2.57 -15.00
C GLU A 252 7.38 -2.27 -13.94
N ILE A 253 6.98 -1.01 -13.78
CA ILE A 253 5.93 -0.59 -12.85
C ILE A 253 4.59 -1.25 -13.20
N VAL A 254 4.20 -1.23 -14.48
CA VAL A 254 2.94 -1.85 -14.96
C VAL A 254 2.98 -3.37 -14.84
N PHE A 255 4.08 -4.01 -15.23
CA PHE A 255 4.19 -5.47 -15.17
C PHE A 255 4.23 -6.00 -13.74
N ASN A 256 4.95 -5.31 -12.84
CA ASN A 256 4.95 -5.65 -11.42
C ASN A 256 3.57 -5.44 -10.79
N ARG A 257 2.82 -4.41 -11.24
CA ARG A 257 1.44 -4.16 -10.78
C ARG A 257 0.51 -5.31 -11.10
N LEU A 258 0.70 -5.94 -12.27
CA LEU A 258 -0.10 -7.06 -12.77
C LEU A 258 0.45 -8.44 -12.39
N GLY A 259 1.70 -8.51 -11.91
CA GLY A 259 2.38 -9.77 -11.62
C GLY A 259 2.70 -10.59 -12.88
N ILE A 260 2.92 -9.92 -14.01
CA ILE A 260 3.18 -10.53 -15.32
C ILE A 260 4.63 -10.30 -15.75
N LYS A 261 5.07 -11.05 -16.74
CA LYS A 261 6.38 -10.87 -17.39
C LYS A 261 6.19 -10.36 -18.79
N GLU A 262 7.23 -9.74 -19.33
CA GLU A 262 7.25 -9.29 -20.73
C GLU A 262 7.05 -10.44 -21.74
N SER A 263 7.36 -11.68 -21.35
CA SER A 263 7.08 -12.87 -22.17
C SER A 263 5.60 -13.21 -22.29
N ASP A 264 4.76 -12.64 -21.42
CA ASP A 264 3.35 -12.98 -21.28
C ASP A 264 2.45 -12.01 -22.06
N VAL A 265 3.02 -10.97 -22.67
CA VAL A 265 2.28 -9.90 -23.37
C VAL A 265 2.55 -9.93 -24.88
N ARG A 266 1.55 -9.52 -25.66
CA ARG A 266 1.58 -9.34 -27.12
C ARG A 266 1.02 -7.96 -27.50
N ASP A 267 1.02 -7.66 -28.80
CA ASP A 267 0.40 -6.48 -29.41
C ASP A 267 0.57 -5.20 -28.59
N ARG A 268 1.84 -4.81 -28.46
CA ARG A 268 2.29 -3.76 -27.56
C ARG A 268 2.52 -2.45 -28.28
N ASP A 269 2.00 -1.38 -27.71
CA ASP A 269 2.29 -0.01 -28.12
C ASP A 269 2.68 0.85 -26.92
N TYR A 270 3.70 1.67 -27.13
CA TYR A 270 4.55 2.19 -26.07
C TYR A 270 4.99 3.60 -26.41
N ASP A 271 4.24 4.57 -25.92
CA ASP A 271 4.44 5.97 -26.26
C ASP A 271 4.74 6.84 -25.05
N LEU A 272 5.24 8.04 -25.33
CA LEU A 272 5.37 9.10 -24.36
C LEU A 272 4.62 10.32 -24.89
N ASP A 273 3.49 10.62 -24.27
CA ASP A 273 2.65 11.76 -24.60
C ASP A 273 2.26 12.54 -23.34
N ASP A 274 2.24 13.87 -23.43
CA ASP A 274 1.87 14.79 -22.35
C ASP A 274 2.54 14.51 -20.98
N GLY A 275 3.78 14.01 -20.99
CA GLY A 275 4.52 13.67 -19.77
C GLY A 275 4.07 12.37 -19.10
N PHE A 276 3.37 11.50 -19.82
CA PHE A 276 2.98 10.15 -19.43
C PHE A 276 3.54 9.13 -20.42
N TYR A 277 4.06 8.03 -19.89
CA TYR A 277 4.26 6.82 -20.67
C TYR A 277 2.90 6.13 -20.83
N GLU A 278 2.48 5.96 -22.07
CA GLU A 278 1.32 5.16 -22.47
C GLU A 278 1.82 3.75 -22.75
N ILE A 279 1.25 2.78 -22.06
CA ILE A 279 1.68 1.38 -22.08
C ILE A 279 0.46 0.55 -22.40
N ASP A 280 0.37 0.17 -23.67
CA ASP A 280 -0.69 -0.64 -24.23
C ASP A 280 -0.13 -2.02 -24.57
N PHE A 281 -0.85 -3.07 -24.20
CA PHE A 281 -0.49 -4.45 -24.56
C PHE A 281 -1.70 -5.38 -24.40
N GLU A 282 -1.64 -6.51 -25.10
CA GLU A 282 -2.59 -7.60 -24.94
C GLU A 282 -1.98 -8.72 -24.07
N LYS A 283 -2.80 -9.31 -23.21
CA LYS A 283 -2.47 -10.57 -22.54
C LYS A 283 -3.71 -11.45 -22.43
N ASP A 284 -3.58 -12.69 -22.92
CA ASP A 284 -4.66 -13.70 -22.91
C ASP A 284 -5.97 -13.19 -23.56
N GLY A 285 -5.89 -12.42 -24.66
CA GLY A 285 -7.06 -11.84 -25.33
C GLY A 285 -7.71 -10.67 -24.57
N ILE A 286 -6.97 -10.04 -23.66
CA ILE A 286 -7.43 -8.87 -22.89
C ILE A 286 -6.49 -7.71 -23.19
N GLU A 287 -7.05 -6.58 -23.59
CA GLU A 287 -6.31 -5.34 -23.81
C GLU A 287 -6.13 -4.57 -22.51
N TYR A 288 -4.92 -4.08 -22.29
CA TYR A 288 -4.54 -3.29 -21.13
C TYR A 288 -3.98 -1.95 -21.62
N GLU A 289 -4.52 -0.85 -21.09
CA GLU A 289 -3.99 0.51 -21.30
C GLU A 289 -3.62 1.11 -19.94
N TYR A 290 -2.37 1.56 -19.82
CA TYR A 290 -1.86 2.27 -18.65
C TYR A 290 -1.23 3.60 -19.02
N LYS A 291 -1.57 4.66 -18.27
CA LYS A 291 -0.80 5.93 -18.30
C LYS A 291 0.03 6.06 -17.04
N VAL A 292 1.34 6.07 -17.20
CA VAL A 292 2.32 6.18 -16.11
C VAL A 292 2.99 7.54 -16.20
N ASN A 293 2.91 8.35 -15.14
CA ASN A 293 3.59 9.65 -15.15
C ASN A 293 5.09 9.45 -15.41
N ALA A 294 5.60 10.09 -16.45
CA ALA A 294 6.94 9.83 -16.96
C ALA A 294 8.04 10.26 -15.99
N TYR A 295 7.73 11.14 -15.04
CA TYR A 295 8.69 11.67 -14.07
C TYR A 295 8.63 10.96 -12.73
N THR A 296 7.43 10.64 -12.25
CA THR A 296 7.25 9.98 -10.95
C THR A 296 7.19 8.48 -11.13
N GLY A 297 6.49 7.94 -12.12
CA GLY A 297 6.11 6.54 -12.17
C GLY A 297 4.80 6.21 -11.45
N GLU A 298 4.01 7.23 -11.11
CA GLU A 298 2.64 7.04 -10.63
C GLU A 298 1.73 6.58 -11.78
N ILE A 299 0.93 5.54 -11.56
CA ILE A 299 -0.09 5.09 -12.51
C ILE A 299 -1.29 6.03 -12.40
N ALA A 300 -1.50 6.84 -13.43
CA ALA A 300 -2.58 7.83 -13.51
C ALA A 300 -3.86 7.26 -14.15
N LYS A 301 -3.73 6.26 -15.03
CA LYS A 301 -4.85 5.56 -15.66
C LYS A 301 -4.56 4.07 -15.75
N GLU A 302 -5.61 3.29 -15.57
CA GLU A 302 -5.67 1.84 -15.79
C GLU A 302 -7.02 1.55 -16.49
N LYS A 303 -6.96 0.97 -17.68
CA LYS A 303 -8.12 0.51 -18.44
C LYS A 303 -7.85 -0.93 -18.89
N ILE A 304 -8.87 -1.77 -18.77
CA ILE A 304 -8.82 -3.19 -19.11
C ILE A 304 -10.05 -3.47 -19.94
N ASP A 305 -9.86 -3.67 -21.24
CA ASP A 305 -10.94 -4.01 -22.17
C ASP A 305 -10.88 -5.51 -22.42
N LYS A 306 -12.00 -6.19 -22.17
CA LYS A 306 -12.18 -7.58 -22.58
C LYS A 306 -12.96 -7.52 -23.87
N ASP A 307 -12.43 -8.13 -24.92
CA ASP A 307 -13.23 -8.32 -26.13
C ASP A 307 -14.45 -9.19 -25.78
N ASP A 308 -15.64 -8.60 -25.88
CA ASP A 308 -16.92 -9.20 -25.54
C ASP A 308 -17.44 -10.19 -26.62
N ASP A 309 -16.58 -10.61 -27.56
CA ASP A 309 -16.95 -11.49 -28.68
C ASP A 309 -16.65 -12.98 -28.45
N TRP A 310 -16.51 -13.43 -27.20
CA TRP A 310 -16.37 -14.85 -26.85
C TRP A 310 -17.60 -15.38 -26.10
N ASP A 311 -18.30 -16.32 -26.74
CA ASP A 311 -19.51 -16.98 -26.27
C ASP A 311 -19.46 -17.45 -24.79
N ASP A 312 -20.57 -17.17 -24.11
CA ASP A 312 -20.81 -17.16 -22.67
C ASP A 312 -20.88 -18.55 -21.98
N ASP A 313 -20.15 -19.58 -22.43
CA ASP A 313 -20.37 -20.94 -21.91
C ASP A 313 -19.19 -21.69 -21.26
N ASP A 314 -17.97 -21.13 -21.16
CA ASP A 314 -16.86 -21.86 -20.51
C ASP A 314 -15.93 -21.10 -19.55
N MET A 315 -16.27 -19.88 -19.09
CA MET A 315 -15.46 -19.18 -18.08
C MET A 315 -16.14 -19.09 -16.71
N LYS A 316 -15.84 -20.08 -15.86
CA LYS A 316 -16.10 -20.06 -14.41
C LYS A 316 -15.37 -18.90 -13.74
N THR A 317 -16.00 -17.72 -13.71
CA THR A 317 -15.71 -16.54 -12.86
C THR A 317 -14.27 -16.43 -12.36
N ILE A 318 -13.38 -15.80 -13.13
CA ILE A 318 -12.12 -15.30 -12.57
C ILE A 318 -12.40 -13.97 -11.87
N LYS A 319 -12.58 -14.02 -10.54
CA LYS A 319 -12.40 -12.86 -9.68
C LYS A 319 -10.91 -12.45 -9.71
N PRO A 320 -10.57 -11.15 -9.62
CA PRO A 320 -9.19 -10.72 -9.51
C PRO A 320 -8.48 -11.51 -8.40
N SER A 321 -7.44 -12.25 -8.79
CA SER A 321 -6.63 -13.05 -7.88
C SER A 321 -5.86 -12.13 -6.95
N ALA A 322 -5.88 -12.46 -5.65
CA ALA A 322 -4.96 -11.90 -4.67
C ALA A 322 -3.50 -11.99 -5.15
N PRO A 323 -2.59 -11.11 -4.68
CA PRO A 323 -1.18 -11.20 -5.01
C PRO A 323 -0.60 -12.55 -4.60
N ALA A 324 0.32 -13.05 -5.43
CA ALA A 324 0.86 -14.40 -5.41
C ALA A 324 1.29 -14.88 -4.01
N SER A 325 0.68 -15.98 -3.54
CA SER A 325 1.07 -16.64 -2.31
C SER A 325 2.28 -17.57 -2.50
N LYS A 326 3.38 -17.25 -1.80
CA LYS A 326 4.52 -18.06 -1.32
C LYS A 326 5.42 -18.80 -2.35
N PRO A 327 6.76 -18.76 -2.14
CA PRO A 327 7.71 -19.54 -2.94
C PRO A 327 7.57 -21.04 -2.67
N VAL A 328 7.52 -21.81 -3.76
CA VAL A 328 7.55 -23.27 -3.75
C VAL A 328 8.85 -23.74 -3.07
N LYS A 329 8.71 -24.56 -2.02
CA LYS A 329 9.84 -25.30 -1.44
C LYS A 329 10.37 -26.27 -2.50
N LYS A 330 11.61 -26.05 -2.95
CA LYS A 330 12.37 -27.07 -3.71
C LYS A 330 12.73 -28.21 -2.77
N ASP A 331 11.97 -29.31 -2.86
CA ASP A 331 12.46 -30.63 -2.46
C ASP A 331 12.98 -31.38 -3.71
N PRO A 332 13.96 -32.29 -3.53
CA PRO A 332 14.96 -32.58 -4.55
C PRO A 332 14.46 -33.57 -5.62
N VAL A 333 14.95 -33.33 -6.83
CA VAL A 333 14.86 -34.16 -8.03
C VAL A 333 15.06 -35.65 -7.70
N LYS A 334 14.07 -36.46 -8.09
CA LYS A 334 14.27 -37.89 -8.39
C LYS A 334 13.72 -38.18 -9.77
N THR A 335 14.59 -38.76 -10.57
CA THR A 335 14.42 -39.23 -11.95
C THR A 335 13.54 -40.49 -12.02
N SER A 336 12.66 -40.58 -13.02
CA SER A 336 12.50 -41.77 -13.87
C SER A 336 11.48 -41.50 -14.98
N TYR A 337 11.80 -42.01 -16.17
CA TYR A 337 11.08 -41.93 -17.44
C TYR A 337 9.69 -42.57 -17.43
N ASP A 338 8.91 -42.24 -18.46
CA ASP A 338 8.05 -43.08 -19.32
C ASP A 338 6.97 -42.12 -19.91
N ASP A 339 7.13 -41.63 -21.15
CA ASP A 339 6.72 -42.21 -22.46
C ASP A 339 5.18 -42.25 -22.68
N ASP A 340 4.81 -42.03 -23.95
CA ASP A 340 3.51 -42.14 -24.63
C ASP A 340 2.72 -40.81 -24.78
N ASP A 341 2.86 -40.12 -25.91
CA ASP A 341 2.12 -40.28 -27.20
C ASP A 341 0.68 -39.76 -27.12
N TRP A 342 0.28 -38.94 -28.10
CA TRP A 342 -0.94 -39.01 -28.92
C TRP A 342 -1.08 -37.69 -29.69
N ASP A 343 -0.69 -37.77 -30.96
CA ASP A 343 -1.10 -36.92 -32.08
C ASP A 343 -2.62 -37.00 -32.34
N ASP A 344 -3.17 -36.01 -33.06
CA ASP A 344 -4.27 -36.09 -34.05
C ASP A 344 -4.83 -34.65 -34.25
N ASP A 345 -4.36 -33.87 -35.22
CA ASP A 345 -4.81 -33.78 -36.63
C ASP A 345 -6.34 -33.76 -36.82
N TRP A 346 -6.90 -32.61 -37.20
CA TRP A 346 -8.04 -32.50 -38.12
C TRP A 346 -7.93 -31.22 -38.96
N ASP A 347 -7.69 -31.45 -40.25
CA ASP A 347 -7.78 -30.53 -41.38
C ASP A 347 -9.24 -30.21 -41.77
N ASP A 348 -9.36 -29.15 -42.58
CA ASP A 348 -10.33 -28.90 -43.66
C ASP A 348 -11.82 -28.66 -43.32
N ASP A 349 -12.34 -27.47 -43.65
CA ASP A 349 -13.10 -27.31 -44.90
C ASP A 349 -13.49 -25.83 -45.16
N ASP A 350 -13.32 -25.46 -46.42
CA ASP A 350 -13.73 -24.23 -47.09
C ASP A 350 -15.25 -23.98 -46.99
N ASP A 351 -15.68 -22.71 -47.11
CA ASP A 351 -16.83 -22.36 -47.95
C ASP A 351 -16.89 -20.83 -48.21
N ASP A 352 -16.66 -20.49 -49.48
CA ASP A 352 -16.91 -19.22 -50.18
C ASP A 352 -18.33 -18.68 -49.95
N TRP A 353 -18.47 -17.37 -49.76
CA TRP A 353 -19.56 -16.58 -50.34
C TRP A 353 -19.07 -15.18 -50.70
N ASP A 354 -18.84 -14.99 -52.00
CA ASP A 354 -18.91 -13.69 -52.69
C ASP A 354 -20.35 -13.16 -52.68
N ASP A 355 -20.47 -11.83 -52.77
CA ASP A 355 -21.39 -11.05 -53.62
C ASP A 355 -22.00 -9.80 -52.93
N ASP A 356 -21.58 -8.67 -53.51
CA ASP A 356 -22.39 -7.55 -53.99
C ASP A 356 -22.83 -6.41 -53.04
N ASP A 357 -22.24 -5.26 -53.35
CA ASP A 357 -22.89 -3.99 -53.72
C ASP A 357 -23.99 -3.42 -52.81
N ASP A 358 -23.77 -2.21 -52.30
CA ASP A 358 -24.59 -1.07 -52.72
C ASP A 358 -23.93 0.27 -52.31
N ASP A 359 -23.81 1.12 -53.32
CA ASP A 359 -23.47 2.55 -53.27
C ASP A 359 -24.49 3.34 -52.42
N ASP A 360 -24.08 4.47 -51.86
CA ASP A 360 -24.92 5.68 -51.86
C ASP A 360 -24.07 6.93 -51.53
N ASP A 361 -23.77 7.68 -52.60
CA ASP A 361 -23.33 9.07 -52.63
C ASP A 361 -24.30 10.00 -51.86
N TRP A 362 -23.74 10.95 -51.10
CA TRP A 362 -24.34 12.27 -50.94
C TRP A 362 -23.25 13.34 -50.96
N ASP A 363 -23.12 13.94 -52.14
CA ASP A 363 -22.47 15.21 -52.42
C ASP A 363 -23.22 16.41 -51.78
N ASP A 364 -22.44 17.49 -51.62
CA ASP A 364 -22.79 18.91 -51.67
C ASP A 364 -23.66 19.52 -50.56
N ASP A 365 -23.08 20.51 -49.86
CA ASP A 365 -23.42 21.90 -50.17
C ASP A 365 -22.39 22.85 -49.54
N ASP A 366 -21.75 23.60 -50.44
CA ASP A 366 -21.00 24.83 -50.20
C ASP A 366 -21.87 25.89 -49.51
N ASP A 367 -21.27 26.73 -48.67
CA ASP A 367 -21.61 28.15 -48.66
C ASP A 367 -20.39 28.92 -48.14
N ASP A 368 -19.67 29.36 -49.17
CA ASP A 368 -18.68 30.41 -49.29
C ASP A 368 -18.93 31.71 -48.48
N ASP A 369 -17.82 32.41 -48.32
CA ASP A 369 -17.64 33.85 -48.55
C ASP A 369 -17.69 34.87 -47.40
N ASP A 370 -16.56 35.59 -47.39
CA ASP A 370 -16.38 37.03 -47.24
C ASP A 370 -16.35 37.59 -45.82
N ASP A 371 -15.50 38.55 -45.49
CA ASP A 371 -14.22 39.10 -45.97
C ASP A 371 -13.99 40.33 -45.08
N ASP A 372 -12.75 40.81 -45.05
CA ASP A 372 -12.38 42.22 -44.84
C ASP A 372 -12.61 42.83 -43.44
N ASP A 373 -11.52 43.05 -42.70
CA ASP A 373 -10.72 44.29 -42.71
C ASP A 373 -11.38 45.40 -41.87
N ASP A 374 -10.69 45.84 -40.82
CA ASP A 374 -10.16 47.20 -40.80
C ASP A 374 -9.38 47.48 -39.50
N ASP A 375 -8.24 48.11 -39.74
CA ASP A 375 -7.31 48.75 -38.83
C ASP A 375 -7.97 49.76 -37.85
N ASP A 376 -7.31 50.00 -36.72
CA ASP A 376 -6.79 51.34 -36.37
C ASP A 376 -6.36 51.43 -34.88
N ASP A 377 -5.05 51.60 -34.71
CA ASP A 377 -4.36 52.68 -34.01
C ASP A 377 -4.79 53.18 -32.61
N ASP A 378 -3.78 53.18 -31.74
CA ASP A 378 -3.31 54.25 -30.84
C ASP A 378 -4.33 55.02 -29.95
N ASP A 379 -4.19 54.85 -28.63
CA ASP A 379 -3.92 55.96 -27.69
C ASP A 379 -3.31 55.46 -26.35
#